data_AF-K9ZR98-F1
#
_entry.id   AF-K9ZR98-F1
#
_cell.length_a   1.000
_cell.length_b   1.000
_cell.length_c   1.000
_cell.angle_alpha   90.00
_cell.angle_beta   90.00
_cell.angle_gamma   90.00
#
_symmetry.space_group_name_H-M   'P 1'
#
loop_
_entity.id
_entity.type
_entity.pdbx_description
1 polymer ?
#
loop_
_entity_poly.entity_id
_entity_poly.type
_entity_poly.pdbx_seq_one_letter_code
_entity_poly.pdbx_strand_id
1 'polypeptide(L)'
;MKVGIKAIANYPLRIAIRTLNQKPPKAMELTLLSESDAIAIEEQLNDVYRNGKTLIIEKLDRAALSLAASLAGVDFPYFNNCVSSSLKCNLPYPVNQRECTYQDTPKIYVACLSAYNSGKLHGLYIDATQDTEDILDDINWMLSWSPVRNYEPCEEWAIHDHENFGDFSIGEYESLEYISQLAKALDSAADKDAMSAWLNYAKGLTSDPNIEELAEEFGSYYCGRWDSEKDFALKSEDIESMFNWSEFEKNFKFWSFHIDWDSVARELFMEGYDSVKADRGVYVFREYHG
;
A
#
# COMPACT_ATOMS: atom_id res chain seq x y z
N MET A 1 58.84 10.51 -57.00
CA MET A 1 59.07 10.27 -55.56
C MET A 1 57.72 10.43 -54.86
N LYS A 2 57.26 9.39 -54.15
CA LYS A 2 55.94 9.30 -53.51
C LYS A 2 55.77 10.35 -52.41
N VAL A 3 54.55 10.88 -52.24
CA VAL A 3 53.80 10.86 -50.96
C VAL A 3 52.30 10.86 -51.30
N GLY A 4 51.52 9.99 -50.67
CA GLY A 4 50.05 9.96 -50.77
C GLY A 4 49.42 10.15 -49.39
N ILE A 5 48.16 10.61 -49.37
CA ILE A 5 47.25 10.56 -48.20
C ILE A 5 45.81 10.26 -48.69
N LYS A 6 45.12 9.42 -47.91
CA LYS A 6 43.82 8.74 -48.10
C LYS A 6 42.59 9.61 -47.83
N ALA A 7 41.43 9.22 -48.37
CA ALA A 7 40.08 9.36 -47.78
C ALA A 7 39.16 8.28 -48.41
N ILE A 8 38.79 7.21 -47.70
CA ILE A 8 37.58 6.96 -46.86
C ILE A 8 36.26 6.98 -47.66
N ALA A 9 35.56 5.85 -47.61
CA ALA A 9 34.53 5.41 -48.53
C ALA A 9 33.13 5.94 -48.21
N ASN A 10 32.35 6.08 -49.28
CA ASN A 10 30.98 6.56 -49.40
C ASN A 10 29.94 5.72 -48.62
N TYR A 11 28.95 6.42 -48.03
CA TYR A 11 27.58 5.92 -47.91
C TYR A 11 26.61 6.95 -48.53
N PRO A 12 25.62 6.52 -49.33
CA PRO A 12 24.76 7.43 -50.07
C PRO A 12 23.61 7.97 -49.21
N LEU A 13 23.45 9.29 -49.21
CA LEU A 13 22.26 10.01 -48.78
C LEU A 13 21.03 9.52 -49.57
N ARG A 14 20.02 8.99 -48.87
CA ARG A 14 18.66 8.88 -49.40
C ARG A 14 17.78 9.94 -48.75
N ILE A 15 17.66 11.06 -49.45
CA ILE A 15 16.64 12.08 -49.22
C ILE A 15 15.32 11.51 -49.76
N ALA A 16 14.31 11.36 -48.92
CA ALA A 16 12.93 11.14 -49.34
C ALA A 16 12.11 12.39 -48.99
N ILE A 17 11.88 13.23 -50.00
CA ILE A 17 10.87 14.28 -49.95
C ILE A 17 9.52 13.61 -50.24
N ARG A 18 8.55 13.73 -49.32
CA ARG A 18 7.14 13.49 -49.63
C ARG A 18 6.25 14.48 -48.90
N THR A 19 5.85 15.52 -49.62
CA THR A 19 4.71 16.38 -49.27
C THR A 19 3.42 15.63 -49.60
N LEU A 20 2.62 15.31 -48.58
CA LEU A 20 1.20 15.04 -48.71
C LEU A 20 0.46 15.80 -47.60
N ASN A 21 -0.44 16.69 -48.02
CA ASN A 21 -1.35 17.46 -47.17
C ASN A 21 -2.36 16.55 -46.47
N GLN A 22 -1.93 15.92 -45.38
CA GLN A 22 -2.79 15.41 -44.33
C GLN A 22 -2.23 15.98 -43.03
N LYS A 23 -3.09 16.50 -42.14
CA LYS A 23 -2.67 16.92 -40.80
C LYS A 23 -1.88 15.74 -40.22
N PRO A 24 -0.59 15.89 -39.87
CA PRO A 24 0.23 14.75 -39.48
C PRO A 24 -0.47 14.02 -38.34
N PRO A 25 -0.44 12.67 -38.31
CA PRO A 25 -0.85 11.95 -37.11
C PRO A 25 -0.12 12.60 -35.94
N LYS A 26 -0.85 12.93 -34.89
CA LYS A 26 -0.30 13.69 -33.75
C LYS A 26 0.79 12.83 -33.13
N ALA A 27 2.03 13.03 -33.56
CA ALA A 27 3.17 12.24 -33.13
C ALA A 27 3.26 12.31 -31.61
N MET A 28 3.51 11.17 -30.98
CA MET A 28 3.58 11.05 -29.53
C MET A 28 5.01 11.30 -29.09
N GLU A 29 5.20 12.15 -28.07
CA GLU A 29 6.50 12.39 -27.45
C GLU A 29 6.58 11.65 -26.11
N LEU A 30 7.57 10.80 -25.95
CA LEU A 30 7.82 9.96 -24.78
C LEU A 30 9.18 10.32 -24.20
N THR A 31 9.20 11.00 -23.04
CA THR A 31 10.45 11.45 -22.40
C THR A 31 10.88 10.46 -21.33
N LEU A 32 12.12 9.97 -21.44
CA LEU A 32 12.73 9.00 -20.54
C LEU A 32 13.59 9.68 -19.47
N LEU A 33 13.99 8.92 -18.44
CA LEU A 33 14.81 9.41 -17.34
C LEU A 33 16.18 9.92 -17.83
N SER A 34 16.80 9.14 -18.70
CA SER A 34 18.12 9.42 -19.24
C SER A 34 18.16 9.28 -20.75
N GLU A 35 19.19 9.87 -21.37
CA GLU A 35 19.45 9.67 -22.79
C GLU A 35 19.88 8.23 -23.11
N SER A 36 20.54 7.54 -22.17
CA SER A 36 20.88 6.11 -22.30
C SER A 36 19.64 5.24 -22.40
N ASP A 37 18.60 5.51 -21.59
CA ASP A 37 17.33 4.78 -21.64
C ASP A 37 16.63 4.98 -22.98
N ALA A 38 16.69 6.21 -23.51
CA ALA A 38 16.13 6.53 -24.81
C ALA A 38 16.83 5.80 -25.95
N ILE A 39 18.15 5.67 -25.90
CA ILE A 39 18.91 4.86 -26.85
C ILE A 39 18.52 3.39 -26.73
N ALA A 40 18.46 2.85 -25.50
CA ALA A 40 18.14 1.44 -25.29
C ALA A 40 16.75 1.06 -25.80
N ILE A 41 15.74 1.93 -25.62
CA ILE A 41 14.39 1.70 -26.17
C ILE A 41 14.35 1.93 -27.69
N GLU A 42 15.04 2.94 -28.20
CA GLU A 42 15.15 3.21 -29.65
C GLU A 42 15.71 2.00 -30.41
N GLU A 43 16.71 1.31 -29.85
CA GLU A 43 17.28 0.10 -30.44
C GLU A 43 16.28 -1.07 -30.55
N GLN A 44 15.24 -1.09 -29.71
CA GLN A 44 14.23 -2.15 -29.70
C GLN A 44 12.99 -1.82 -30.54
N LEU A 45 12.80 -0.56 -30.94
CA LEU A 45 11.60 -0.10 -31.65
C LEU A 45 11.91 0.38 -33.06
N ASN A 46 11.07 -0.01 -34.02
CA ASN A 46 11.13 0.53 -35.37
C ASN A 46 10.29 1.82 -35.47
N ASP A 47 10.63 2.70 -36.41
CA ASP A 47 9.88 3.93 -36.74
C ASP A 47 9.74 4.92 -35.57
N VAL A 48 10.81 5.04 -34.77
CA VAL A 48 10.94 5.99 -33.66
C VAL A 48 12.06 6.99 -33.96
N TYR A 49 11.84 8.27 -33.64
CA TYR A 49 12.87 9.30 -33.74
C TYR A 49 13.28 9.78 -32.36
N ARG A 50 14.57 9.69 -32.01
CA ARG A 50 15.07 10.20 -30.73
C ARG A 50 15.56 11.65 -30.82
N ASN A 51 15.20 12.45 -29.82
CA ASN A 51 15.72 13.79 -29.57
C ASN A 51 16.22 13.85 -28.11
N GLY A 52 17.51 13.58 -27.90
CA GLY A 52 18.10 13.46 -26.58
C GLY A 52 17.44 12.32 -25.78
N LYS A 53 16.77 12.67 -24.68
CA LYS A 53 16.01 11.74 -23.82
C LYS A 53 14.55 11.53 -24.23
N THR A 54 14.11 12.12 -25.34
CA THR A 54 12.71 12.04 -25.81
C THR A 54 12.61 11.21 -27.08
N LEU A 55 11.65 10.29 -27.13
CA LEU A 55 11.30 9.48 -28.30
C LEU A 55 10.03 10.04 -28.95
N ILE A 56 10.05 10.22 -30.26
CA ILE A 56 8.92 10.66 -31.08
C ILE A 56 8.41 9.45 -31.86
N ILE A 57 7.17 9.06 -31.60
CA ILE A 57 6.54 7.86 -32.14
C ILE A 57 5.31 8.25 -32.95
N GLU A 58 5.29 7.94 -34.24
CA GLU A 58 4.14 8.28 -35.11
C GLU A 58 2.95 7.35 -34.87
N LYS A 59 3.21 6.06 -34.59
CA LYS A 59 2.19 5.05 -34.30
C LYS A 59 2.61 4.21 -33.10
N LEU A 60 1.95 4.43 -31.96
CA LEU A 60 2.26 3.68 -30.75
C LEU A 60 1.63 2.28 -30.79
N ASP A 61 2.48 1.25 -30.83
CA ASP A 61 2.11 -0.12 -30.44
C ASP A 61 2.51 -0.33 -28.98
N ARG A 62 1.52 -0.51 -28.10
CA ARG A 62 1.76 -0.64 -26.66
C ARG A 62 2.51 -1.92 -26.32
N ALA A 63 2.22 -3.01 -27.03
CA ALA A 63 2.86 -4.30 -26.77
C ALA A 63 4.32 -4.24 -27.18
N ALA A 64 4.62 -3.61 -28.33
CA ALA A 64 5.99 -3.37 -28.76
C ALA A 64 6.75 -2.47 -27.78
N LEU A 65 6.15 -1.35 -27.33
CA LEU A 65 6.78 -0.46 -26.36
C LEU A 65 7.01 -1.14 -25.00
N SER A 66 6.04 -1.93 -24.52
CA SER A 66 6.18 -2.70 -23.27
C SER A 66 7.32 -3.71 -23.36
N LEU A 67 7.39 -4.44 -24.48
CA LEU A 67 8.42 -5.44 -24.72
C LEU A 67 9.80 -4.77 -24.84
N ALA A 68 9.89 -3.65 -25.57
CA ALA A 68 11.11 -2.87 -25.71
C ALA A 68 11.66 -2.39 -24.37
N ALA A 69 10.80 -1.80 -23.51
CA ALA A 69 11.19 -1.36 -22.18
C ALA A 69 11.69 -2.52 -21.31
N SER A 70 10.98 -3.65 -21.34
CA SER A 70 11.36 -4.87 -20.62
C SER A 70 12.70 -5.45 -21.09
N LEU A 71 12.91 -5.54 -22.41
CA LEU A 71 14.16 -6.05 -23.00
C LEU A 71 15.34 -5.10 -22.72
N ALA A 72 15.09 -3.80 -22.71
CA ALA A 72 16.09 -2.78 -22.43
C ALA A 72 16.45 -2.68 -20.93
N GLY A 73 15.68 -3.32 -20.05
CA GLY A 73 15.84 -3.17 -18.59
C GLY A 73 15.59 -1.72 -18.13
N VAL A 74 14.77 -0.99 -18.88
CA VAL A 74 14.47 0.42 -18.63
C VAL A 74 13.14 0.52 -17.89
N ASP A 75 13.16 1.12 -16.71
CA ASP A 75 11.94 1.49 -16.01
C ASP A 75 11.12 2.45 -16.88
N PHE A 76 9.82 2.19 -16.95
CA PHE A 76 8.93 2.90 -17.85
C PHE A 76 9.05 4.44 -17.62
N PRO A 77 9.08 5.26 -18.69
CA PRO A 77 9.40 6.69 -18.62
C PRO A 77 8.63 7.45 -17.53
N TYR A 78 9.34 8.40 -16.91
CA TYR A 78 8.75 9.37 -15.98
C TYR A 78 8.13 10.51 -16.78
N PHE A 79 6.80 10.55 -16.81
CA PHE A 79 6.07 11.61 -17.51
C PHE A 79 5.96 12.85 -16.63
N ASN A 80 7.01 13.68 -16.61
CA ASN A 80 6.88 15.02 -16.04
C ASN A 80 6.09 15.90 -17.01
N ASN A 81 4.85 16.20 -16.61
CA ASN A 81 3.88 17.06 -17.26
C ASN A 81 3.38 16.62 -18.66
N CYS A 82 2.04 16.50 -18.76
CA CYS A 82 1.27 16.54 -20.00
C CYS A 82 1.48 15.40 -21.02
N VAL A 83 1.29 14.17 -20.59
CA VAL A 83 0.59 13.22 -21.47
C VAL A 83 -0.90 13.55 -21.37
N SER A 84 -1.52 14.02 -22.46
CA SER A 84 -2.99 14.16 -22.49
C SER A 84 -3.61 12.87 -21.95
N SER A 85 -4.64 12.95 -21.12
CA SER A 85 -5.35 11.78 -20.56
C SER A 85 -5.67 10.69 -21.60
N SER A 86 -5.90 11.09 -22.86
CA SER A 86 -6.12 10.24 -24.03
C SER A 86 -4.93 9.34 -24.46
N LEU A 87 -3.71 9.67 -24.03
CA LEU A 87 -2.48 8.98 -24.39
C LEU A 87 -2.01 8.02 -23.27
N LYS A 88 -2.31 8.32 -21.98
CA LYS A 88 -1.93 7.45 -20.83
C LYS A 88 -2.48 6.05 -20.95
N CYS A 89 -3.76 5.96 -21.27
CA CYS A 89 -4.41 4.69 -21.50
C CYS A 89 -3.76 3.90 -22.63
N ASN A 90 -2.98 4.52 -23.54
CA ASN A 90 -2.21 3.88 -24.60
C ASN A 90 -0.80 3.42 -24.22
N LEU A 91 -0.34 3.70 -23.01
CA LEU A 91 1.00 3.36 -22.57
C LEU A 91 0.95 2.15 -21.61
N PRO A 92 2.02 1.35 -21.53
CA PRO A 92 2.21 0.40 -20.44
C PRO A 92 1.94 1.04 -19.08
N TYR A 93 1.20 0.32 -18.22
CA TYR A 93 0.81 0.82 -16.90
C TYR A 93 2.04 0.80 -15.97
N PRO A 94 2.55 1.96 -15.52
CA PRO A 94 3.79 2.02 -14.76
C PRO A 94 3.52 1.79 -13.27
N VAL A 95 2.98 0.62 -12.92
CA VAL A 95 2.50 0.26 -11.58
C VAL A 95 3.53 0.56 -10.48
N ASN A 96 4.80 0.22 -10.71
CA ASN A 96 5.93 0.44 -9.79
C ASN A 96 6.16 1.91 -9.38
N GLN A 97 5.54 2.89 -10.05
CA GLN A 97 5.69 4.31 -9.68
C GLN A 97 4.95 4.68 -8.39
N ARG A 98 3.88 3.97 -8.05
CA ARG A 98 3.03 4.27 -6.89
C ARG A 98 2.60 3.04 -6.10
N GLU A 99 2.96 1.85 -6.55
CA GLU A 99 2.61 0.63 -5.84
C GLU A 99 3.34 0.54 -4.51
N CYS A 100 2.59 0.27 -3.43
CA CYS A 100 3.17 -0.02 -2.13
C CYS A 100 3.78 -1.42 -2.14
N THR A 101 5.11 -1.47 -2.08
CA THR A 101 5.88 -2.72 -2.04
C THR A 101 6.35 -3.11 -0.64
N TYR A 102 5.96 -2.36 0.39
CA TYR A 102 6.36 -2.63 1.77
C TYR A 102 5.57 -3.82 2.32
N GLN A 103 6.31 -4.82 2.82
CA GLN A 103 5.73 -6.12 3.16
C GLN A 103 4.82 -6.04 4.39
N ASP A 104 5.18 -5.22 5.38
CA ASP A 104 4.52 -5.14 6.70
C ASP A 104 3.67 -3.87 6.89
N THR A 105 3.53 -3.07 5.83
CA THR A 105 2.74 -1.84 5.82
C THR A 105 1.28 -2.17 5.47
N PRO A 106 0.29 -1.65 6.22
CA PRO A 106 -1.12 -1.73 5.84
C PRO A 106 -1.34 -1.15 4.45
N LYS A 107 -1.90 -1.95 3.55
CA LYS A 107 -2.12 -1.55 2.15
C LYS A 107 -3.40 -2.12 1.58
N ILE A 108 -4.04 -1.35 0.71
CA ILE A 108 -5.30 -1.72 0.05
C ILE A 108 -5.09 -1.90 -1.44
N TYR A 109 -5.69 -2.93 -2.03
CA TYR A 109 -5.75 -3.09 -3.48
C TYR A 109 -7.02 -2.44 -4.01
N VAL A 110 -6.85 -1.32 -4.73
CA VAL A 110 -7.96 -0.59 -5.34
C VAL A 110 -8.03 -0.89 -6.83
N ALA A 111 -9.21 -1.28 -7.31
CA ALA A 111 -9.45 -1.63 -8.71
C ALA A 111 -10.30 -0.56 -9.43
N CYS A 112 -10.07 -0.40 -10.74
CA CYS A 112 -10.91 0.43 -11.61
C CYS A 112 -12.15 -0.35 -12.06
N LEU A 113 -13.35 0.10 -11.69
CA LEU A 113 -14.59 -0.62 -11.99
C LEU A 113 -14.91 -0.66 -13.49
N SER A 114 -14.64 0.41 -14.25
CA SER A 114 -14.82 0.40 -15.71
C SER A 114 -13.94 -0.63 -16.41
N ALA A 115 -12.68 -0.79 -15.95
CA ALA A 115 -11.77 -1.80 -16.48
C ALA A 115 -12.25 -3.21 -16.11
N TYR A 116 -12.68 -3.40 -14.86
CA TYR A 116 -13.22 -4.67 -14.37
C TYR A 116 -14.46 -5.11 -15.16
N ASN A 117 -15.43 -4.21 -15.36
CA ASN A 117 -16.63 -4.46 -16.15
C ASN A 117 -16.33 -4.79 -17.62
N SER A 118 -15.20 -4.29 -18.13
CA SER A 118 -14.66 -4.62 -19.45
C SER A 118 -13.79 -5.89 -19.49
N GLY A 119 -13.75 -6.66 -18.40
CA GLY A 119 -12.96 -7.90 -18.29
C GLY A 119 -11.45 -7.69 -18.23
N LYS A 120 -10.99 -6.53 -17.75
CA LYS A 120 -9.56 -6.18 -17.63
C LYS A 120 -9.21 -5.93 -16.18
N LEU A 121 -8.16 -6.61 -15.71
CA LEU A 121 -7.57 -6.35 -14.39
C LEU A 121 -6.76 -5.06 -14.47
N HIS A 122 -7.16 -4.07 -13.66
CA HIS A 122 -6.47 -2.79 -13.54
C HIS A 122 -6.70 -2.22 -12.15
N GLY A 123 -5.64 -2.05 -11.39
CA GLY A 123 -5.68 -1.61 -10.00
C GLY A 123 -4.28 -1.41 -9.44
N LEU A 124 -4.19 -1.00 -8.17
CA LEU A 124 -2.96 -0.63 -7.49
C LEU A 124 -3.02 -1.03 -6.02
N TYR A 125 -1.95 -1.63 -5.50
CA TYR A 125 -1.73 -1.69 -4.05
C TYR A 125 -1.25 -0.32 -3.56
N ILE A 126 -2.05 0.34 -2.72
CA ILE A 126 -1.80 1.69 -2.21
C ILE A 126 -1.42 1.60 -0.73
N ASP A 127 -0.40 2.36 -0.32
CA ASP A 127 0.00 2.51 1.08
C ASP A 127 -1.12 3.22 1.83
N ALA A 128 -1.77 2.52 2.75
CA ALA A 128 -2.90 3.03 3.50
C ALA A 128 -2.46 3.93 4.67
N THR A 129 -1.18 3.99 5.00
CA THR A 129 -0.66 4.86 6.08
C THR A 129 -0.56 6.33 5.66
N GLN A 130 -0.75 6.62 4.38
CA GLN A 130 -0.79 7.98 3.81
C GLN A 130 -2.03 8.75 4.28
N ASP A 131 -2.03 10.08 4.09
CA ASP A 131 -3.22 10.90 4.30
C ASP A 131 -4.31 10.57 3.26
N THR A 132 -5.57 10.81 3.61
CA THR A 132 -6.74 10.52 2.75
C THR A 132 -6.59 11.11 1.35
N GLU A 133 -6.11 12.35 1.27
CA GLU A 133 -5.89 13.07 0.02
C GLU A 133 -4.84 12.38 -0.86
N ASP A 134 -3.76 11.87 -0.26
CA ASP A 134 -2.68 11.18 -0.98
C ASP A 134 -3.16 9.81 -1.50
N ILE A 135 -3.94 9.07 -0.69
CA ILE A 135 -4.58 7.82 -1.12
C ILE A 135 -5.52 8.11 -2.31
N LEU A 136 -6.34 9.15 -2.22
CA LEU A 136 -7.24 9.55 -3.29
C LEU A 136 -6.48 9.97 -4.55
N ASP A 137 -5.34 10.64 -4.40
CA ASP A 137 -4.45 11.00 -5.52
C ASP A 137 -3.85 9.76 -6.20
N ASP A 138 -3.47 8.73 -5.44
CA ASP A 138 -3.04 7.43 -5.97
C ASP A 138 -4.15 6.71 -6.73
N ILE A 139 -5.38 6.72 -6.20
CA ILE A 139 -6.57 6.17 -6.86
C ILE A 139 -6.83 6.92 -8.18
N ASN A 140 -6.85 8.25 -8.13
CA ASN A 140 -7.07 9.09 -9.32
C ASN A 140 -5.98 8.87 -10.38
N TRP A 141 -4.74 8.72 -9.93
CA TRP A 141 -3.64 8.38 -10.80
C TRP A 141 -3.87 7.01 -11.45
N MET A 142 -4.19 5.97 -10.69
CA MET A 142 -4.50 4.62 -11.18
C MET A 142 -5.63 4.65 -12.19
N LEU A 143 -6.75 5.33 -11.88
CA LEU A 143 -7.88 5.49 -12.79
C LEU A 143 -7.46 6.20 -14.09
N SER A 144 -6.58 7.20 -14.02
CA SER A 144 -6.06 7.93 -15.19
C SER A 144 -5.29 7.05 -16.19
N TRP A 145 -4.80 5.91 -15.71
CA TRP A 145 -4.09 4.90 -16.49
C TRP A 145 -4.96 3.74 -16.97
N SER A 146 -6.26 3.76 -16.66
CA SER A 146 -7.16 2.66 -17.03
C SER A 146 -7.13 2.34 -18.53
N PRO A 147 -7.05 1.05 -18.93
CA PRO A 147 -6.97 0.63 -20.32
C PRO A 147 -8.24 0.90 -21.13
N VAL A 148 -9.34 1.31 -20.47
CA VAL A 148 -10.64 1.59 -21.10
C VAL A 148 -10.96 3.09 -21.21
N ARG A 149 -10.09 3.96 -20.65
CA ARG A 149 -10.33 5.41 -20.53
C ARG A 149 -10.58 6.16 -21.85
N ASN A 150 -10.24 5.57 -23.00
CA ASN A 150 -10.50 6.16 -24.32
C ASN A 150 -11.94 6.02 -24.80
N TYR A 151 -12.73 5.13 -24.21
CA TYR A 151 -14.11 4.86 -24.62
C TYR A 151 -15.10 4.82 -23.45
N GLU A 152 -14.61 4.77 -22.20
CA GLU A 152 -15.44 4.85 -21.00
C GLU A 152 -14.86 5.82 -19.96
N PRO A 153 -15.70 6.58 -19.23
CA PRO A 153 -15.26 7.32 -18.06
C PRO A 153 -14.76 6.32 -17.00
N CYS A 154 -13.58 6.61 -16.45
CA CYS A 154 -12.94 5.80 -15.40
C CYS A 154 -12.83 6.69 -14.16
N GLU A 155 -13.93 6.74 -13.41
CA GLU A 155 -14.10 7.55 -12.20
C GLU A 155 -14.43 6.69 -10.98
N GLU A 156 -15.02 5.51 -11.21
CA GLU A 156 -15.42 4.59 -10.15
C GLU A 156 -14.32 3.58 -9.83
N TRP A 157 -14.18 3.33 -8.53
CA TRP A 157 -13.21 2.40 -7.95
C TRP A 157 -13.86 1.63 -6.80
N ALA A 158 -13.25 0.50 -6.44
CA ALA A 158 -13.60 -0.28 -5.26
C ALA A 158 -12.36 -0.95 -4.68
N ILE A 159 -12.37 -1.20 -3.38
CA ILE A 159 -11.35 -1.99 -2.69
C ILE A 159 -11.66 -3.45 -2.94
N HIS A 160 -10.74 -4.17 -3.56
CA HIS A 160 -10.91 -5.59 -3.90
C HIS A 160 -10.10 -6.51 -3.00
N ASP A 161 -9.05 -6.00 -2.35
CA ASP A 161 -8.21 -6.75 -1.42
C ASP A 161 -7.52 -5.81 -0.42
N HIS A 162 -6.98 -6.36 0.67
CA HIS A 162 -6.21 -5.62 1.67
C HIS A 162 -5.21 -6.51 2.41
N GLU A 163 -4.09 -5.93 2.84
CA GLU A 163 -3.04 -6.63 3.59
C GLU A 163 -2.63 -5.85 4.85
N ASN A 164 -2.19 -6.59 5.88
CA ASN A 164 -1.62 -6.06 7.13
C ASN A 164 -2.55 -5.19 7.98
N PHE A 165 -3.86 -5.47 7.97
CA PHE A 165 -4.85 -4.84 8.84
C PHE A 165 -5.20 -5.64 10.10
N GLY A 166 -4.40 -6.66 10.44
CA GLY A 166 -4.68 -7.56 11.57
C GLY A 166 -6.01 -8.29 11.39
N ASP A 167 -6.87 -8.20 12.41
CA ASP A 167 -8.19 -8.85 12.42
C ASP A 167 -9.30 -8.05 11.72
N PHE A 168 -8.97 -6.86 11.19
CA PHE A 168 -9.95 -6.02 10.50
C PHE A 168 -10.22 -6.51 9.08
N SER A 169 -11.50 -6.58 8.74
CA SER A 169 -11.96 -6.72 7.35
C SER A 169 -12.28 -5.33 6.81
N ILE A 170 -11.70 -4.99 5.66
CA ILE A 170 -11.98 -3.72 4.97
C ILE A 170 -13.08 -3.96 3.93
N GLY A 171 -14.15 -3.18 4.00
CA GLY A 171 -15.25 -3.25 3.04
C GLY A 171 -14.88 -2.68 1.66
N GLU A 172 -15.58 -3.11 0.61
CA GLU A 172 -15.34 -2.69 -0.77
C GLU A 172 -15.44 -1.16 -0.98
N TYR A 173 -16.27 -0.51 -0.17
CA TYR A 173 -16.56 0.93 -0.20
C TYR A 173 -16.31 1.60 1.15
N GLU A 174 -15.36 1.06 1.90
CA GLU A 174 -14.98 1.62 3.20
C GLU A 174 -14.42 3.05 3.07
N SER A 175 -14.63 3.87 4.10
CA SER A 175 -14.12 5.26 4.11
C SER A 175 -12.60 5.28 4.05
N LEU A 176 -12.04 6.13 3.17
CA LEU A 176 -10.60 6.33 3.07
C LEU A 176 -10.02 6.95 4.35
N GLU A 177 -10.79 7.81 5.01
CA GLU A 177 -10.44 8.40 6.31
C GLU A 177 -10.31 7.30 7.37
N TYR A 178 -11.29 6.40 7.46
CA TYR A 178 -11.24 5.26 8.38
C TYR A 178 -10.04 4.35 8.09
N ILE A 179 -9.81 4.02 6.82
CA ILE A 179 -8.67 3.20 6.41
C ILE A 179 -7.34 3.86 6.79
N SER A 180 -7.19 5.16 6.53
CA SER A 180 -5.97 5.92 6.85
C SER A 180 -5.69 5.93 8.35
N GLN A 181 -6.70 6.25 9.17
CA GLN A 181 -6.58 6.26 10.62
C GLN A 181 -6.22 4.88 11.17
N LEU A 182 -6.91 3.83 10.72
CA LEU A 182 -6.64 2.46 11.14
C LEU A 182 -5.23 1.99 10.74
N ALA A 183 -4.83 2.25 9.49
CA ALA A 183 -3.50 1.91 9.00
C ALA A 183 -2.39 2.59 9.81
N LYS A 184 -2.52 3.90 10.09
CA LYS A 184 -1.55 4.66 10.90
C LYS A 184 -1.47 4.14 12.33
N ALA A 185 -2.61 3.84 12.95
CA ALA A 185 -2.65 3.28 14.29
C ALA A 185 -1.93 1.92 14.37
N LEU A 186 -2.16 1.03 13.39
CA LEU A 186 -1.50 -0.26 13.33
C LEU A 186 -0.01 -0.15 12.99
N ASP A 187 0.38 0.74 12.08
CA ASP A 187 1.78 0.85 11.66
C ASP A 187 2.69 1.48 12.73
N SER A 188 2.15 2.45 13.49
CA SER A 188 2.88 3.12 14.57
C SER A 188 2.98 2.31 15.87
N ALA A 189 2.19 1.25 16.02
CA ALA A 189 2.17 0.43 17.21
C ALA A 189 3.42 -0.45 17.34
N ALA A 190 3.99 -0.51 18.55
CA ALA A 190 5.12 -1.41 18.85
C ALA A 190 4.71 -2.90 18.78
N ASP A 191 3.46 -3.21 19.13
CA ASP A 191 2.84 -4.52 19.01
C ASP A 191 1.55 -4.37 18.18
N LYS A 192 1.66 -4.61 16.87
CA LYS A 192 0.58 -4.42 15.90
C LYS A 192 -0.62 -5.34 16.18
N ASP A 193 -0.36 -6.56 16.64
CA ASP A 193 -1.39 -7.55 16.96
C ASP A 193 -2.17 -7.12 18.21
N ALA A 194 -1.48 -6.64 19.25
CA ALA A 194 -2.13 -6.09 20.44
C ALA A 194 -2.96 -4.84 20.13
N MET A 195 -2.45 -3.94 19.29
CA MET A 195 -3.19 -2.75 18.82
C MET A 195 -4.43 -3.16 18.02
N SER A 196 -4.31 -4.13 17.12
CA SER A 196 -5.45 -4.67 16.37
C SER A 196 -6.53 -5.23 17.31
N ALA A 197 -6.13 -6.06 18.28
CA ALA A 197 -7.03 -6.63 19.27
C ALA A 197 -7.74 -5.55 20.10
N TRP A 198 -7.00 -4.54 20.55
CA TRP A 198 -7.53 -3.40 21.29
C TRP A 198 -8.55 -2.61 20.49
N LEU A 199 -8.20 -2.17 19.28
CA LEU A 199 -9.10 -1.35 18.46
C LEU A 199 -10.39 -2.12 18.13
N ASN A 200 -10.29 -3.42 17.84
CA ASN A 200 -11.47 -4.23 17.54
C ASN A 200 -12.37 -4.41 18.78
N TYR A 201 -11.77 -4.59 19.95
CA TYR A 201 -12.47 -4.65 21.23
C TYR A 201 -13.16 -3.33 21.57
N ALA A 202 -12.42 -2.23 21.64
CA ALA A 202 -12.93 -0.93 22.08
C ALA A 202 -13.94 -0.34 21.10
N LYS A 203 -13.74 -0.49 19.78
CA LYS A 203 -14.71 -0.09 18.74
C LYS A 203 -16.08 -0.74 18.95
N GLY A 204 -16.12 -1.98 19.44
CA GLY A 204 -17.36 -2.72 19.69
C GLY A 204 -18.20 -2.18 20.85
N LEU A 205 -17.61 -1.36 21.72
CA LEU A 205 -18.25 -0.80 22.91
C LEU A 205 -18.78 0.63 22.70
N THR A 206 -18.34 1.30 21.63
CA THR A 206 -18.67 2.69 21.33
C THR A 206 -19.56 2.81 20.10
N SER A 207 -20.58 3.68 20.16
CA SER A 207 -21.52 3.87 19.04
C SER A 207 -20.95 4.68 17.87
N ASP A 208 -19.98 5.57 18.14
CA ASP A 208 -19.27 6.38 17.14
C ASP A 208 -17.76 6.37 17.45
N PRO A 209 -17.06 5.28 17.10
CA PRO A 209 -15.69 5.05 17.52
C PRO A 209 -14.70 5.92 16.75
N ASN A 210 -13.95 6.77 17.45
CA ASN A 210 -12.81 7.49 16.89
C ASN A 210 -11.53 6.65 17.01
N ILE A 211 -11.05 6.13 15.88
CA ILE A 211 -9.90 5.21 15.85
C ILE A 211 -8.62 5.87 16.35
N GLU A 212 -8.43 7.16 16.07
CA GLU A 212 -7.24 7.90 16.51
C GLU A 212 -7.23 8.04 18.03
N GLU A 213 -8.35 8.44 18.63
CA GLU A 213 -8.50 8.52 20.10
C GLU A 213 -8.30 7.15 20.76
N LEU A 214 -8.94 6.11 20.22
CA LEU A 214 -8.76 4.74 20.73
C LEU A 214 -7.30 4.29 20.66
N ALA A 215 -6.59 4.62 19.57
CA ALA A 215 -5.18 4.27 19.42
C ALA A 215 -4.29 5.00 20.44
N GLU A 216 -4.59 6.26 20.76
CA GLU A 216 -3.88 7.02 21.80
C GLU A 216 -4.12 6.43 23.21
N GLU A 217 -5.32 5.93 23.47
CA GLU A 217 -5.68 5.31 24.75
C GLU A 217 -5.03 3.95 24.98
N PHE A 218 -4.63 3.24 23.92
CA PHE A 218 -4.07 1.88 23.96
C PHE A 218 -3.04 1.69 25.08
N GLY A 219 -2.05 2.59 25.18
CA GLY A 219 -0.97 2.47 26.16
C GLY A 219 -1.44 2.56 27.62
N SER A 220 -2.57 3.19 27.89
CA SER A 220 -3.15 3.33 29.23
C SER A 220 -3.96 2.10 29.64
N TYR A 221 -4.53 1.39 28.66
CA TYR A 221 -5.37 0.21 28.92
C TYR A 221 -4.60 -1.10 28.79
N TYR A 222 -3.58 -1.17 27.94
CA TYR A 222 -2.86 -2.42 27.69
C TYR A 222 -2.02 -2.87 28.90
N CYS A 223 -2.30 -4.07 29.40
CA CYS A 223 -1.62 -4.72 30.52
C CYS A 223 -0.65 -5.83 30.06
N GLY A 224 -0.40 -5.94 28.76
CA GLY A 224 0.51 -6.93 28.19
C GLY A 224 -0.16 -8.22 27.74
N ARG A 225 0.69 -9.15 27.27
CA ARG A 225 0.31 -10.48 26.79
C ARG A 225 0.67 -11.54 27.81
N TRP A 226 -0.27 -12.45 28.07
CA TRP A 226 -0.18 -13.46 29.14
C TRP A 226 -0.57 -14.84 28.64
N ASP A 227 -0.07 -15.91 29.27
CA ASP A 227 -0.42 -17.28 28.86
C ASP A 227 -1.91 -17.59 29.09
N SER A 228 -2.52 -16.96 30.10
CA SER A 228 -3.95 -17.04 30.43
C SER A 228 -4.35 -15.90 31.38
N GLU A 229 -5.64 -15.68 31.56
CA GLU A 229 -6.20 -14.78 32.58
C GLU A 229 -5.69 -15.10 34.00
N LYS A 230 -5.57 -16.40 34.31
CA LYS A 230 -4.96 -16.88 35.56
C LYS A 230 -3.49 -16.50 35.69
N ASP A 231 -2.76 -16.56 34.59
CA ASP A 231 -1.35 -16.18 34.58
C ASP A 231 -1.17 -14.69 34.90
N PHE A 232 -2.02 -13.85 34.30
CA PHE A 232 -2.11 -12.42 34.63
C PHE A 232 -2.42 -12.20 36.11
N ALA A 233 -3.46 -12.84 36.64
CA ALA A 233 -3.86 -12.70 38.05
C ALA A 233 -2.75 -13.12 39.04
N LEU A 234 -1.92 -14.10 38.68
CA LEU A 234 -0.86 -14.61 39.56
C LEU A 234 0.43 -13.78 39.50
N LYS A 235 0.77 -13.23 38.34
CA LYS A 235 2.12 -12.74 38.05
C LYS A 235 2.20 -11.26 37.69
N SER A 236 1.08 -10.58 37.44
CA SER A 236 1.14 -9.18 37.01
C SER A 236 1.55 -8.25 38.16
N GLU A 237 2.36 -7.24 37.81
CA GLU A 237 2.78 -6.21 38.77
C GLU A 237 1.60 -5.37 39.27
N ASP A 238 0.58 -5.17 38.42
CA ASP A 238 -0.65 -4.49 38.78
C ASP A 238 -1.37 -5.18 39.94
N ILE A 239 -1.57 -6.50 39.82
CA ILE A 239 -2.27 -7.30 40.84
C ILE A 239 -1.41 -7.45 42.09
N GLU A 240 -0.09 -7.66 41.94
CA GLU A 240 0.84 -7.64 43.07
C GLU A 240 0.78 -6.31 43.81
N SER A 241 0.79 -5.17 43.11
CA SER A 241 0.72 -3.86 43.76
C SER A 241 -0.61 -3.61 44.46
N MET A 242 -1.72 -4.14 43.93
CA MET A 242 -3.06 -3.92 44.47
C MET A 242 -3.32 -4.77 45.73
N PHE A 243 -2.90 -6.03 45.73
CA PHE A 243 -3.18 -6.97 46.82
C PHE A 243 -1.98 -7.31 47.70
N ASN A 244 -0.77 -6.88 47.32
CA ASN A 244 0.50 -7.18 47.99
C ASN A 244 0.67 -8.68 48.26
N TRP A 245 0.39 -9.47 47.23
CA TRP A 245 0.27 -10.92 47.30
C TRP A 245 1.55 -11.57 47.82
N SER A 246 2.71 -11.10 47.38
CA SER A 246 4.02 -11.63 47.82
C SER A 246 4.23 -11.49 49.32
N GLU A 247 3.66 -10.46 49.95
CA GLU A 247 3.72 -10.29 51.41
C GLU A 247 2.71 -11.19 52.13
N PHE A 248 1.51 -11.38 51.57
CA PHE A 248 0.55 -12.35 52.09
C PHE A 248 1.14 -13.77 52.07
N GLU A 249 1.77 -14.19 50.97
CA GLU A 249 2.38 -15.52 50.85
C GLU A 249 3.46 -15.77 51.90
N LYS A 250 4.31 -14.77 52.18
CA LYS A 250 5.33 -14.86 53.23
C LYS A 250 4.73 -15.04 54.62
N ASN A 251 3.67 -14.30 54.92
CA ASN A 251 3.04 -14.28 56.24
C ASN A 251 2.09 -15.48 56.46
N PHE A 252 1.47 -15.98 55.39
CA PHE A 252 0.40 -16.98 55.45
C PHE A 252 0.65 -18.16 54.51
N LYS A 253 1.88 -18.68 54.50
CA LYS A 253 2.32 -19.75 53.58
C LYS A 253 1.42 -20.99 53.53
N PHE A 254 0.80 -21.40 54.63
CA PHE A 254 -0.14 -22.52 54.60
C PHE A 254 -1.39 -22.18 53.75
N TRP A 255 -1.95 -20.99 53.94
CA TRP A 255 -3.17 -20.56 53.25
C TRP A 255 -2.90 -20.21 51.78
N SER A 256 -1.70 -19.74 51.44
CA SER A 256 -1.37 -19.36 50.06
C SER A 256 -1.45 -20.53 49.08
N PHE A 257 -1.18 -21.76 49.53
CA PHE A 257 -1.32 -22.97 48.71
C PHE A 257 -2.77 -23.39 48.43
N HIS A 258 -3.74 -22.75 49.09
CA HIS A 258 -5.17 -23.10 48.99
C HIS A 258 -6.00 -22.04 48.26
N ILE A 259 -5.36 -21.05 47.63
CA ILE A 259 -6.05 -20.04 46.85
C ILE A 259 -6.45 -20.61 45.49
N ASP A 260 -7.74 -20.49 45.18
CA ASP A 260 -8.30 -20.80 43.88
C ASP A 260 -8.07 -19.62 42.93
N TRP A 261 -6.91 -19.61 42.28
CA TRP A 261 -6.51 -18.58 41.32
C TRP A 261 -7.38 -18.54 40.06
N ASP A 262 -8.03 -19.65 39.70
CA ASP A 262 -8.98 -19.66 38.59
C ASP A 262 -10.23 -18.84 38.95
N SER A 263 -10.72 -18.98 40.18
CA SER A 263 -11.81 -18.14 40.67
C SER A 263 -11.39 -16.68 40.82
N VAL A 264 -10.18 -16.39 41.35
CA VAL A 264 -9.69 -15.00 41.46
C VAL A 264 -9.60 -14.33 40.09
N ALA A 265 -9.03 -15.01 39.09
CA ALA A 265 -8.95 -14.49 37.74
C ALA A 265 -10.36 -14.20 37.19
N ARG A 266 -11.30 -15.14 37.33
CA ARG A 266 -12.69 -14.91 36.88
C ARG A 266 -13.31 -13.66 37.50
N GLU A 267 -13.11 -13.40 38.79
CA GLU A 267 -13.63 -12.17 39.42
C GLU A 267 -12.93 -10.91 38.88
N LEU A 268 -11.60 -10.92 38.69
CA LEU A 268 -10.86 -9.79 38.12
C LEU A 268 -11.30 -9.44 36.69
N PHE A 269 -11.63 -10.44 35.88
CA PHE A 269 -12.10 -10.24 34.50
C PHE A 269 -13.63 -10.03 34.41
N MET A 270 -14.35 -10.08 35.53
CA MET A 270 -15.73 -9.59 35.61
C MET A 270 -15.79 -8.13 36.04
N GLU A 271 -14.77 -7.65 36.76
CA GLU A 271 -14.71 -6.30 37.32
C GLU A 271 -13.27 -5.74 37.18
N GLY A 272 -13.04 -4.91 36.17
CA GLY A 272 -11.81 -4.11 36.02
C GLY A 272 -10.81 -4.55 34.94
N TYR A 273 -10.95 -5.74 34.35
CA TYR A 273 -10.11 -6.20 33.25
C TYR A 273 -10.89 -6.95 32.18
N ASP A 274 -10.39 -6.87 30.94
CA ASP A 274 -10.89 -7.63 29.79
C ASP A 274 -9.75 -8.37 29.11
N SER A 275 -10.07 -9.49 28.46
CA SER A 275 -9.10 -10.27 27.71
C SER A 275 -9.56 -10.50 26.26
N VAL A 276 -8.62 -10.37 25.32
CA VAL A 276 -8.81 -10.74 23.92
C VAL A 276 -7.85 -11.88 23.59
N LYS A 277 -8.36 -12.91 22.92
CA LYS A 277 -7.57 -14.09 22.58
C LYS A 277 -6.44 -13.72 21.60
N ALA A 278 -5.23 -14.15 21.90
CA ALA A 278 -4.08 -14.04 21.01
C ALA A 278 -3.74 -15.39 20.36
N ASP A 279 -2.84 -15.40 19.38
CA ASP A 279 -2.26 -16.62 18.78
C ASP A 279 -1.71 -17.59 19.83
N ARG A 280 -1.14 -17.03 20.90
CA ARG A 280 -0.73 -17.77 22.11
C ARG A 280 -1.06 -16.93 23.32
N GLY A 281 -1.96 -17.44 24.15
CA GLY A 281 -2.41 -16.76 25.36
C GLY A 281 -3.47 -15.70 25.08
N VAL A 282 -3.42 -14.61 25.83
CA VAL A 282 -4.39 -13.51 25.81
C VAL A 282 -3.68 -12.16 25.89
N TYR A 283 -4.23 -11.15 25.20
CA TYR A 283 -3.97 -9.75 25.48
C TYR A 283 -4.90 -9.30 26.59
N VAL A 284 -4.35 -8.65 27.62
CA VAL A 284 -5.13 -8.15 28.75
C VAL A 284 -5.22 -6.63 28.67
N PHE A 285 -6.41 -6.11 28.88
CA PHE A 285 -6.71 -4.70 28.94
C PHE A 285 -7.38 -4.38 30.28
N ARG A 286 -7.17 -3.17 30.80
CA ARG A 286 -8.06 -2.62 31.83
C ARG A 286 -9.45 -2.44 31.23
N GLU A 287 -10.48 -2.55 32.05
CA GLU A 287 -11.87 -2.42 31.60
C GLU A 287 -12.11 -1.07 30.92
N TYR A 288 -12.69 -1.12 29.72
CA TYR A 288 -12.99 0.04 28.90
C TYR A 288 -14.50 0.33 28.91
N HIS A 289 -14.90 1.58 29.14
CA HIS A 289 -16.32 1.94 29.29
C HIS A 289 -16.91 2.74 28.12
N GLY A 290 -16.09 3.14 27.14
CA GLY A 290 -16.53 3.97 26.01
C GLY A 290 -16.78 5.44 26.37
#